data_AF-A0A3N5JS61-F1
#
_entry.id   AF-A0A3N5JS61-F1
#
_cell.length_a   1.000
_cell.length_b   1.000
_cell.length_c   1.000
_cell.angle_alpha   90.00
_cell.angle_beta   90.00
_cell.angle_gamma   90.00
#
_symmetry.space_group_name_H-M   'P 1'
#
loop_
_entity.id
_entity.type
_entity.pdbx_description
1 polymer ?
#
loop_
_entity_poly.entity_id
_entity_poly.type
_entity_poly.pdbx_seq_one_letter_code
_entity_poly.pdbx_strand_id
1 'polypeptide(L)'
;MRHPGVTWIGRLALYLVVSGVAVLMLLPFYWMVMTAFSPAPDIIAFPPKWIPRSITWEHFEVAFEKAAWLRYYWNSAVVAVVSVGCSLLFGLFAGYAFAVYRFPFQTFFFLLILGTLMVPVQVTAVALYVLLSQIGWVDTFLGILAPNFASAFGVFMIRQGIKQI
;
A
#
# COMPACT_ATOMS: atom_id res chain seq x y z
N MET A 1 5.63 -26.39 20.05
CA MET A 1 6.97 -26.16 20.62
C MET A 1 6.82 -25.24 21.83
N ARG A 2 6.98 -25.75 23.07
CA ARG A 2 6.89 -24.94 24.30
C ARG A 2 8.27 -24.32 24.54
N HIS A 3 8.41 -23.00 24.39
CA HIS A 3 9.67 -22.30 24.70
C HIS A 3 9.99 -22.49 26.20
N PRO A 4 11.02 -23.27 26.56
CA PRO A 4 11.45 -23.40 27.94
C PRO A 4 12.33 -22.19 28.26
N GLY A 5 11.85 -21.27 29.11
CA GLY A 5 12.70 -20.22 29.68
C GLY A 5 12.09 -18.84 29.88
N VAL A 6 10.90 -18.52 29.35
CA VAL A 6 10.30 -17.20 29.61
C VAL A 6 9.56 -17.23 30.95
N THR A 7 10.21 -16.70 31.98
CA THR A 7 9.61 -16.43 33.28
C THR A 7 8.33 -15.59 33.09
N TRP A 8 7.34 -15.76 33.95
CA TRP A 8 6.09 -15.00 33.90
C TRP A 8 6.34 -13.48 33.88
N ILE A 9 7.41 -13.03 34.53
CA ILE A 9 7.92 -11.66 34.55
C ILE A 9 8.34 -11.19 33.16
N GLY A 10 9.08 -12.02 32.41
CA GLY A 10 9.51 -11.69 31.05
C GLY A 10 8.33 -11.55 30.07
N ARG A 11 7.29 -12.38 30.24
CA ARG A 11 6.03 -12.24 29.48
C ARG A 11 5.27 -10.97 29.85
N LEU A 12 5.18 -10.64 31.13
CA LEU A 12 4.52 -9.41 31.59
C LEU A 12 5.24 -8.16 31.05
N ALA A 13 6.56 -8.12 31.14
CA ALA A 13 7.37 -7.04 30.58
C ALA A 13 7.17 -6.91 29.06
N LEU A 14 7.17 -8.03 28.33
CA LEU A 14 6.89 -8.02 26.88
C LEU A 14 5.51 -7.44 26.58
N TYR A 15 4.46 -7.86 27.30
CA TYR A 15 3.11 -7.32 27.08
C TYR A 15 3.05 -5.82 27.37
N LEU A 16 3.65 -5.34 28.46
CA LEU A 16 3.69 -3.91 28.78
C LEU A 16 4.39 -3.11 27.69
N VAL A 17 5.52 -3.58 27.18
CA VAL A 17 6.26 -2.92 26.09
C VAL A 17 5.44 -2.91 24.81
N VAL A 18 4.90 -4.06 24.39
CA VAL A 18 4.10 -4.17 23.16
C VAL A 18 2.83 -3.32 23.25
N SER A 19 2.14 -3.32 24.39
CA SER A 19 0.97 -2.47 24.63
C SER A 19 1.34 -0.99 24.61
N GLY A 20 2.45 -0.58 25.23
CA GLY A 20 2.93 0.79 25.21
C GLY A 20 3.25 1.28 23.78
N VAL A 21 3.94 0.45 22.99
CA VAL A 21 4.22 0.75 21.57
C VAL A 21 2.92 0.81 20.76
N ALA A 22 1.97 -0.09 21.00
CA ALA A 22 0.68 -0.08 20.33
C ALA A 22 -0.10 1.22 20.62
N VAL A 23 -0.14 1.68 21.87
CA VAL A 23 -0.77 2.97 22.23
C VAL A 23 -0.09 4.13 21.48
N LEU A 24 1.24 4.15 21.44
CA LEU A 24 1.99 5.18 20.73
C LEU A 24 1.71 5.18 19.22
N MET A 25 1.58 4.00 18.61
CA MET A 25 1.19 3.86 17.20
C MET A 25 -0.25 4.28 16.92
N LEU A 26 -1.15 4.19 17.90
CA LEU A 26 -2.55 4.61 17.77
C LEU A 26 -2.76 6.13 17.93
N LEU A 27 -1.81 6.86 18.54
CA LEU A 27 -1.89 8.31 18.71
C LEU A 27 -2.19 9.11 17.43
N PRO A 28 -1.51 8.91 16.29
CA PRO A 28 -1.83 9.64 15.06
C PRO A 28 -3.24 9.33 14.54
N PHE A 29 -3.74 8.11 14.73
CA PHE A 29 -5.11 7.75 14.35
C PHE A 29 -6.14 8.38 15.28
N TYR A 30 -5.86 8.39 16.59
CA TYR A 30 -6.67 9.12 17.55
C TYR A 30 -6.75 10.60 17.17
N TRP A 31 -5.60 11.22 16.87
CA TRP A 31 -5.53 12.61 16.43
C TRP A 31 -6.35 12.85 15.16
N MET A 32 -6.20 11.98 14.15
CA MET A 32 -6.98 12.05 12.91
C MET A 32 -8.49 12.00 13.18
N VAL A 33 -8.95 11.08 14.02
CA VAL A 33 -10.38 10.97 14.37
C VAL A 33 -10.84 12.21 15.14
N MET A 34 -10.10 12.65 16.15
CA MET A 34 -10.47 13.84 16.93
C MET A 34 -10.57 15.08 16.04
N THR A 35 -9.59 15.30 15.15
CA THR A 35 -9.62 16.44 14.22
C THR A 35 -10.76 16.37 13.21
N ALA A 36 -11.13 15.18 12.73
CA ALA A 36 -12.27 15.00 11.82
C ALA A 36 -13.61 15.43 12.44
N PHE A 37 -13.73 15.33 13.77
CA PHE A 37 -14.92 15.73 14.54
C PHE A 37 -14.78 17.09 15.24
N SER A 38 -13.63 17.75 15.12
CA SER A 38 -13.34 19.02 15.81
C SER A 38 -13.77 20.22 14.96
N PRO A 39 -14.36 21.27 15.55
CA PRO A 39 -14.60 22.54 14.84
C PRO A 39 -13.29 23.18 14.38
N ALA A 40 -13.30 23.89 13.25
CA ALA A 40 -12.08 24.54 12.72
C ALA A 40 -11.31 25.41 13.73
N PRO A 41 -11.96 26.20 14.61
CA PRO A 41 -11.28 26.96 15.65
C PRO A 41 -10.54 26.11 16.69
N ASP A 42 -11.01 24.88 16.94
CA ASP A 42 -10.39 23.94 17.89
C ASP A 42 -9.16 23.25 17.27
N ILE A 43 -9.16 23.03 15.96
CA ILE A 43 -8.05 22.43 15.21
C ILE A 43 -6.83 23.36 15.18
N ILE A 44 -7.05 24.67 15.00
CA ILE A 44 -5.98 25.68 14.90
C ILE A 44 -5.59 26.31 16.25
N ALA A 45 -6.25 25.92 17.34
CA ALA A 45 -5.98 26.47 18.67
C ALA A 45 -4.60 26.05 19.20
N PHE A 46 -3.94 26.94 19.93
CA PHE A 46 -2.71 26.64 20.68
C PHE A 46 -2.92 26.91 22.18
N PRO A 47 -2.68 25.93 23.08
CA PRO A 47 -2.21 24.57 22.81
C PRO A 47 -3.26 23.70 22.08
N PRO A 48 -2.83 22.68 21.31
CA PRO A 48 -3.74 21.80 20.58
C PRO A 48 -4.69 21.08 21.54
N LYS A 49 -5.98 21.06 21.21
CA LYS A 49 -6.98 20.39 22.03
C LYS A 49 -7.03 18.90 21.69
N TRP A 50 -6.75 18.07 22.69
CA TRP A 50 -6.84 16.62 22.56
C TRP A 50 -8.29 16.14 22.43
N ILE A 51 -9.22 16.84 23.07
CA ILE A 51 -10.66 16.55 23.02
C ILE A 51 -11.38 17.82 22.53
N PRO A 52 -12.21 17.75 21.49
CA PRO A 52 -12.96 18.90 20.99
C PRO A 52 -13.96 19.41 22.01
N ARG A 53 -14.27 20.71 21.97
CA ARG A 53 -15.33 21.30 22.83
C ARG A 53 -16.72 20.80 22.45
N SER A 54 -16.93 20.55 21.16
CA SER A 54 -18.18 20.03 20.60
C SER A 54 -17.86 19.13 19.41
N ILE A 55 -18.60 18.05 19.26
CA ILE A 55 -18.49 17.16 18.09
C ILE A 55 -19.28 17.80 16.93
N THR A 56 -18.63 17.98 15.79
CA THR A 56 -19.28 18.45 14.55
C THR A 56 -19.19 17.41 13.44
N TRP A 57 -20.24 17.36 12.60
CA TRP A 57 -20.31 16.53 11.39
C TRP A 57 -20.17 17.35 10.10
N GLU A 58 -20.04 18.67 10.22
CA GLU A 58 -19.99 19.63 9.11
C GLU A 58 -18.91 19.28 8.08
N HIS A 59 -17.74 18.82 8.54
CA HIS A 59 -16.66 18.41 7.64
C HIS A 59 -17.05 17.25 6.73
N PHE A 60 -17.88 16.32 7.21
CA PHE A 60 -18.37 15.20 6.42
C PHE A 60 -19.43 15.66 5.43
N GLU A 61 -20.41 16.47 5.86
CA GLU A 61 -21.45 17.03 4.98
C GLU A 61 -20.82 17.83 3.83
N VAL A 62 -19.93 18.77 4.15
CA VAL A 62 -19.21 19.58 3.15
C VAL A 62 -18.35 18.70 2.25
N ALA A 63 -17.71 17.65 2.78
CA ALA A 63 -16.93 16.72 1.96
C ALA A 63 -17.83 15.97 0.96
N PHE A 64 -18.98 15.46 1.39
CA PHE A 64 -19.91 14.73 0.54
C PHE A 64 -20.60 15.61 -0.51
N GLU A 65 -20.81 16.90 -0.22
CA GLU A 65 -21.34 17.86 -1.20
C GLU A 65 -20.29 18.26 -2.26
N LYS A 66 -19.03 18.45 -1.85
CA LYS A 66 -17.98 18.95 -2.75
C LYS A 66 -17.40 17.90 -3.69
N ALA A 67 -17.54 16.62 -3.37
CA ALA A 67 -16.89 15.56 -4.13
C ALA A 67 -17.76 14.30 -4.23
N ALA A 68 -17.71 13.67 -5.41
CA ALA A 68 -18.34 12.38 -5.66
C ALA A 68 -17.52 11.23 -5.06
N TRP A 69 -17.39 11.19 -3.72
CA TRP A 69 -16.57 10.22 -2.99
C TRP A 69 -16.88 8.78 -3.40
N LEU A 70 -18.15 8.43 -3.57
CA LEU A 70 -18.54 7.07 -3.96
C LEU A 70 -17.93 6.67 -5.32
N ARG A 71 -17.85 7.60 -6.27
CA ARG A 71 -17.20 7.37 -7.57
C ARG A 71 -15.69 7.23 -7.41
N TYR A 72 -15.06 8.00 -6.54
CA TYR A 72 -13.62 7.88 -6.28
C TYR A 72 -13.26 6.56 -5.61
N TYR A 73 -14.06 6.11 -4.64
CA TYR A 73 -13.93 4.79 -4.03
C TYR A 73 -14.14 3.67 -5.06
N TRP A 74 -15.17 3.79 -5.90
CA TRP A 74 -15.43 2.81 -6.94
C TRP A 74 -14.27 2.72 -7.95
N ASN A 75 -13.81 3.86 -8.47
CA ASN A 75 -12.67 3.90 -9.37
C ASN A 75 -11.42 3.27 -8.74
N SER A 76 -11.14 3.59 -7.47
CA SER A 76 -9.99 3.05 -6.74
C SER A 76 -10.12 1.54 -6.50
N ALA A 77 -11.32 1.06 -6.16
CA ALA A 77 -11.59 -0.36 -5.96
C ALA A 77 -11.42 -1.14 -7.27
N VAL A 78 -11.98 -0.63 -8.38
CA VAL A 78 -11.82 -1.24 -9.71
C VAL A 78 -10.34 -1.28 -10.09
N VAL A 79 -9.61 -0.17 -9.96
CA VAL A 79 -8.18 -0.12 -10.28
C VAL A 79 -7.39 -1.10 -9.41
N ALA A 80 -7.64 -1.16 -8.11
CA ALA A 80 -6.95 -2.07 -7.19
C ALA A 80 -7.20 -3.53 -7.53
N VAL A 81 -8.47 -3.93 -7.71
CA VAL A 81 -8.83 -5.32 -8.00
C VAL A 81 -8.25 -5.77 -9.35
N VAL A 82 -8.37 -4.94 -10.39
CA VAL A 82 -7.87 -5.29 -11.73
C VAL A 82 -6.33 -5.31 -11.73
N SER A 83 -5.68 -4.32 -11.12
CA SER A 83 -4.22 -4.27 -11.01
C SER A 83 -3.66 -5.50 -10.29
N VAL A 84 -4.23 -5.85 -9.13
CA VAL A 84 -3.81 -7.02 -8.36
C VAL A 84 -4.09 -8.30 -9.13
N GLY A 85 -5.26 -8.43 -9.75
CA GLY A 85 -5.62 -9.59 -10.57
C GLY A 85 -4.63 -9.82 -11.73
N CYS A 86 -4.30 -8.76 -12.48
CA CYS A 86 -3.32 -8.84 -13.55
C CYS A 86 -1.91 -9.14 -13.01
N SER A 87 -1.47 -8.43 -11.96
CA SER A 87 -0.16 -8.67 -11.33
C SER A 87 -0.01 -10.10 -10.83
N LEU A 88 -1.06 -10.68 -10.25
CA LEU A 88 -1.07 -12.08 -9.84
C LEU A 88 -1.04 -13.02 -11.03
N LEU A 89 -1.85 -12.78 -12.06
CA LEU A 89 -1.90 -13.63 -13.26
C LEU A 89 -0.53 -13.70 -13.95
N PHE A 90 0.04 -12.55 -14.31
CA PHE A 90 1.35 -12.48 -14.96
C PHE A 90 2.47 -12.93 -14.01
N GLY A 91 2.36 -12.56 -12.74
CA GLY A 91 3.27 -12.99 -11.68
C GLY A 91 3.31 -14.49 -11.49
N LEU A 92 2.16 -15.17 -11.60
CA LEU A 92 2.05 -16.62 -11.46
C LEU A 92 2.71 -17.32 -12.65
N PHE A 93 2.43 -16.86 -13.88
CA PHE A 93 3.04 -17.44 -15.07
C PHE A 93 4.56 -17.28 -15.07
N ALA A 94 5.06 -16.06 -14.85
CA ALA A 94 6.49 -15.80 -14.82
C ALA A 94 7.15 -16.46 -13.59
N GLY A 95 6.57 -16.31 -12.41
CA GLY A 95 7.09 -16.86 -11.16
C GLY A 95 7.20 -18.38 -11.20
N TYR A 96 6.17 -19.07 -11.69
CA TYR A 96 6.18 -20.52 -11.93
C TYR A 96 7.25 -20.89 -12.97
N ALA A 97 7.34 -20.14 -14.07
CA ALA A 97 8.35 -20.39 -15.11
C ALA A 97 9.79 -20.31 -14.56
N PHE A 98 10.08 -19.30 -13.74
CA PHE A 98 11.39 -19.12 -13.11
C PHE A 98 11.63 -20.02 -11.88
N ALA A 99 10.59 -20.63 -11.31
CA ALA A 99 10.71 -21.52 -10.16
C ALA A 99 10.93 -22.98 -10.59
N VAL A 100 10.12 -23.47 -11.52
CA VAL A 100 10.01 -24.90 -11.85
C VAL A 100 10.82 -25.28 -13.09
N TYR A 101 10.74 -24.49 -14.17
CA TYR A 101 11.43 -24.82 -15.41
C TYR A 101 12.90 -24.37 -15.38
N ARG A 102 13.73 -25.11 -16.11
CA ARG A 102 15.13 -24.77 -16.39
C ARG A 102 15.27 -24.42 -17.86
N PHE A 103 15.71 -23.21 -18.17
CA PHE A 103 15.87 -22.72 -19.54
C PHE A 103 17.15 -21.88 -19.65
N PRO A 104 17.74 -21.74 -20.85
CA PRO A 104 18.98 -20.97 -21.02
C PRO A 104 18.78 -19.50 -20.59
N PHE A 105 19.78 -18.91 -19.95
CA PHE A 105 19.77 -17.53 -19.44
C PHE A 105 18.72 -17.21 -18.36
N GLN A 106 18.13 -18.21 -17.72
CA GLN A 106 17.14 -18.02 -16.64
C GLN A 106 17.61 -17.05 -15.55
N THR A 107 18.86 -17.16 -15.09
CA THR A 107 19.42 -16.26 -14.07
C THR A 107 19.55 -14.82 -14.59
N PHE A 108 19.96 -14.64 -15.85
CA PHE A 108 20.10 -13.33 -16.45
C PHE A 108 18.75 -12.61 -16.55
N PHE A 109 17.73 -13.25 -17.11
CA PHE A 109 16.39 -12.65 -17.21
C PHE A 109 15.77 -12.37 -15.85
N PHE A 110 16.01 -13.24 -14.86
CA PHE A 110 15.53 -13.00 -13.51
C PHE A 110 16.22 -11.80 -12.85
N LEU A 111 17.54 -11.66 -13.01
CA LEU A 111 18.28 -10.49 -12.55
C LEU A 111 17.85 -9.21 -13.27
N LEU A 112 17.53 -9.28 -14.57
CA LEU A 112 16.98 -8.15 -15.32
C LEU A 112 15.65 -7.67 -14.72
N ILE A 113 14.74 -8.59 -14.40
CA ILE A 113 13.47 -8.28 -13.73
C ILE A 113 13.73 -7.62 -12.37
N LEU A 114 14.64 -8.17 -11.56
CA LEU A 114 15.01 -7.58 -10.27
C LEU A 114 15.66 -6.20 -10.42
N GLY A 115 16.46 -5.98 -11.47
CA GLY A 115 17.07 -4.69 -11.76
C GLY A 115 16.03 -3.58 -11.97
N THR A 116 14.85 -3.91 -12.48
CA THR A 116 13.76 -2.92 -12.63
C THR A 116 13.27 -2.35 -11.30
N LEU A 117 13.39 -3.11 -10.20
CA LEU A 117 13.03 -2.65 -8.85
C LEU A 117 14.03 -1.65 -8.27
N MET A 118 15.25 -1.59 -8.83
CA MET A 118 16.27 -0.64 -8.40
C MET A 118 16.08 0.75 -9.02
N VAL A 119 15.25 0.85 -10.06
CA VAL A 119 14.99 2.12 -10.72
C VAL A 119 13.97 2.91 -9.90
N PRO A 120 14.31 4.12 -9.44
CA PRO A 120 13.39 4.93 -8.63
C PRO A 120 12.20 5.38 -9.48
N VAL A 121 11.01 5.25 -8.90
CA VAL A 121 9.73 5.58 -9.56
C VAL A 121 9.68 7.05 -9.99
N GLN A 122 10.36 7.94 -9.27
CA GLN A 122 10.43 9.38 -9.58
C GLN A 122 11.11 9.64 -10.93
N VAL A 123 12.11 8.84 -11.30
CA VAL A 123 12.84 9.01 -12.56
C VAL A 123 12.03 8.43 -13.73
N THR A 124 11.33 7.33 -13.52
CA THR A 124 10.51 6.69 -14.56
C THR A 124 9.16 7.37 -14.78
N ALA A 125 8.66 8.15 -13.81
CA ALA A 125 7.36 8.80 -13.89
C ALA A 125 7.22 9.70 -15.14
N VAL A 126 8.23 10.54 -15.43
CA VAL A 126 8.20 11.43 -16.60
C VAL A 126 8.23 10.63 -17.90
N ALA A 127 9.11 9.63 -17.98
CA ALA A 127 9.22 8.77 -19.16
C ALA A 127 7.93 7.98 -19.42
N LEU A 128 7.32 7.44 -18.35
CA LEU A 128 6.03 6.76 -18.42
C LEU A 128 4.93 7.72 -18.87
N TYR A 129 4.87 8.94 -18.35
CA TYR A 129 3.90 9.93 -18.80
C TYR A 129 4.03 10.24 -20.29
N VAL A 130 5.25 10.47 -20.78
CA VAL A 130 5.50 10.72 -22.21
C VAL A 130 5.06 9.53 -23.06
N LEU A 131 5.39 8.30 -22.64
CA LEU A 131 4.95 7.09 -23.33
C LEU A 131 3.42 6.98 -23.38
N LEU A 132 2.75 7.14 -22.24
CA LEU A 132 1.29 7.09 -22.13
C LEU A 132 0.63 8.19 -22.96
N SER A 133 1.25 9.37 -23.05
CA SER A 133 0.77 10.48 -23.89
C SER A 133 0.87 10.16 -25.37
N GLN A 134 1.96 9.53 -25.82
CA GLN A 134 2.15 9.16 -27.22
C GLN A 134 1.15 8.09 -27.67
N ILE A 135 0.80 7.15 -26.79
CA ILE A 135 -0.18 6.09 -27.08
C ILE A 135 -1.63 6.50 -26.74
N GLY A 136 -1.86 7.74 -26.29
CA GLY A 136 -3.20 8.28 -26.00
C GLY A 136 -3.88 7.69 -24.77
N TRP A 137 -3.12 7.16 -23.81
CA TRP A 137 -3.64 6.54 -22.58
C TRP A 137 -3.65 7.49 -21.38
N VAL A 138 -3.26 8.76 -21.57
CA VAL A 138 -3.37 9.79 -20.53
C VAL A 138 -4.84 9.99 -20.14
N ASP A 139 -5.09 10.13 -18.84
CA ASP A 139 -6.43 10.28 -18.25
C ASP A 139 -7.38 9.10 -18.50
N THR A 140 -6.82 7.87 -18.58
CA THR A 140 -7.61 6.64 -18.74
C THR A 140 -7.27 5.60 -17.67
N PHE A 141 -8.21 4.68 -17.40
CA PHE A 141 -7.96 3.53 -16.53
C PHE A 141 -6.80 2.66 -17.03
N LEU A 142 -6.67 2.48 -18.34
CA LEU A 142 -5.58 1.70 -18.93
C LEU A 142 -4.21 2.35 -18.67
N GLY A 143 -4.13 3.68 -18.72
CA GLY A 143 -2.89 4.40 -18.39
C GLY A 143 -2.40 4.17 -16.97
N ILE A 144 -3.34 4.01 -16.01
CA ILE A 144 -3.02 3.71 -14.61
C ILE A 144 -2.69 2.22 -14.41
N LEU A 145 -3.46 1.34 -15.07
CA LEU A 145 -3.38 -0.10 -14.89
C LEU A 145 -2.18 -0.74 -15.58
N ALA A 146 -1.90 -0.35 -16.83
CA ALA A 146 -0.96 -1.06 -17.68
C ALA A 146 0.49 -1.10 -17.16
N PRO A 147 1.05 -0.03 -16.60
CA PRO A 147 2.39 -0.08 -16.00
C PRO A 147 2.49 -1.07 -14.83
N ASN A 148 1.35 -1.38 -14.19
CA ASN A 148 1.26 -2.23 -13.01
C ASN A 148 0.77 -3.65 -13.32
N PHE A 149 0.61 -4.03 -14.60
CA PHE A 149 0.17 -5.38 -14.96
C PHE A 149 1.20 -6.45 -14.61
N ALA A 150 2.49 -6.18 -14.81
CA ALA A 150 3.57 -7.12 -14.54
C ALA A 150 4.47 -6.58 -13.44
N SER A 151 4.13 -6.87 -12.18
CA SER A 151 4.94 -6.47 -11.04
C SER A 151 6.18 -7.37 -10.90
N ALA A 152 7.38 -6.78 -11.05
CA ALA A 152 8.64 -7.47 -10.81
C ALA A 152 8.74 -8.01 -9.37
N PHE A 153 8.19 -7.29 -8.39
CA PHE A 153 8.08 -7.74 -7.01
C PHE A 153 7.15 -8.94 -6.88
N GLY A 154 5.99 -8.93 -7.57
CA GLY A 154 5.07 -10.06 -7.60
C GLY A 154 5.70 -11.33 -8.15
N VAL A 155 6.42 -11.23 -9.27
CA VAL A 155 7.17 -12.35 -9.87
C VAL A 155 8.22 -12.90 -8.89
N PHE A 156 8.97 -12.01 -8.24
CA PHE A 156 9.96 -12.40 -7.24
C PHE A 156 9.31 -13.16 -6.08
N MET A 157 8.28 -12.60 -5.45
CA MET A 157 7.60 -13.19 -4.30
C MET A 157 7.00 -14.55 -4.61
N ILE A 158 6.31 -14.70 -5.75
CA ILE A 158 5.70 -15.97 -6.17
C ILE A 158 6.79 -17.02 -6.41
N ARG A 159 7.87 -16.66 -7.09
CA ARG A 159 8.99 -17.58 -7.32
C ARG A 159 9.59 -18.05 -5.99
N GLN A 160 9.79 -17.15 -5.03
CA GLN A 160 10.32 -17.54 -3.71
C GLN A 160 9.37 -18.46 -2.97
N GLY A 161 8.06 -18.16 -2.99
CA GLY A 161 7.04 -19.01 -2.37
C GLY A 161 7.00 -20.41 -2.96
N ILE A 162 7.05 -20.54 -4.29
CA ILE A 162 7.05 -21.85 -4.97
C ILE A 162 8.34 -22.63 -4.67
N LYS A 163 9.50 -21.96 -4.65
CA LYS A 163 10.80 -22.63 -4.40
C LYS A 163 11.01 -23.08 -2.96
N GLN A 164 10.25 -22.55 -2.01
CA GLN A 164 10.32 -22.95 -0.60
C GLN A 164 9.56 -24.24 -0.30
N ILE A 165 8.65 -24.64 -1.20
CA ILE A 165 7.88 -25.90 -1.14
C ILE A 165 8.72 -27.01 -1.77
#